data_AF-A0A1E7XCB5-F1
#
_entry.id   AF-A0A1E7XCB5-F1
#
_cell.length_a   1.000
_cell.length_b   1.000
_cell.length_c   1.000
_cell.angle_alpha   90.00
_cell.angle_beta   90.00
_cell.angle_gamma   90.00
#
_symmetry.space_group_name_H-M   'P 1'
#
loop_
_entity.id
_entity.type
_entity.pdbx_description
1 polymer ?
#
loop_
_entity_poly.entity_id
_entity_poly.type
_entity_poly.pdbx_seq_one_letter_code
_entity_poly.pdbx_strand_id
1 'polypeptide(L)'
;MAASQPLTTIDEVKATAPELVADIPDATLTQLIADAHVEVIGDGFPSNIVINGEDIGPAIREQAERYLTLHLVSMDNEAGQGIQSEQVDVIKTTYFSKNNQNTKWINSSIWGRMYWKLWKQYGKGDTFNFIVVQH
;
A
#
# COMPACT_ATOMS: atom_id res chain seq x y z
N MET A 1 23.87 5.26 0.31
CA MET A 1 22.45 5.64 0.37
C MET A 1 21.79 4.65 1.31
N ALA A 2 21.33 5.08 2.49
CA ALA A 2 20.61 4.17 3.39
C ALA A 2 19.32 3.72 2.69
N ALA A 3 19.01 2.42 2.74
CA ALA A 3 17.72 1.93 2.27
C ALA A 3 16.62 2.62 3.10
N SER A 4 15.66 3.23 2.42
CA SER A 4 14.47 3.77 3.05
C SER A 4 13.80 2.66 3.86
N GLN A 5 13.47 2.95 5.12
CA GLN A 5 12.84 1.98 6.02
C GLN A 5 11.32 2.03 5.84
N PRO A 6 10.62 0.88 5.97
CA PRO A 6 9.18 0.84 6.03
C PRO A 6 8.61 1.85 7.03
N LEU A 7 7.51 2.47 6.65
CA LEU A 7 6.83 3.50 7.43
C LEU A 7 5.75 2.89 8.33
N THR A 8 5.18 1.75 7.94
CA THR A 8 4.20 1.02 8.75
C THR A 8 4.86 -0.13 9.52
N THR A 9 4.11 -0.73 10.44
CA THR A 9 4.57 -1.85 11.28
C THR A 9 3.59 -3.02 11.22
N ILE A 10 4.04 -4.21 11.63
CA ILE A 10 3.18 -5.38 11.75
C ILE A 10 2.03 -5.11 12.71
N ASP A 11 2.29 -4.44 13.83
CA ASP A 11 1.27 -4.11 14.82
C ASP A 11 0.19 -3.19 14.24
N GLU A 12 0.58 -2.18 13.45
CA GLU A 12 -0.35 -1.28 12.78
C GLU A 12 -1.22 -2.01 11.74
N VAL A 13 -0.62 -2.92 10.97
CA VAL A 13 -1.32 -3.77 10.00
C VAL A 13 -2.33 -4.69 10.73
N LYS A 14 -1.92 -5.34 11.81
CA LYS A 14 -2.77 -6.22 12.64
C LYS A 14 -3.88 -5.45 13.34
N ALA A 15 -3.60 -4.25 13.84
CA ALA A 15 -4.62 -3.41 14.47
C ALA A 15 -5.68 -2.94 13.46
N THR A 16 -5.28 -2.71 12.21
CA THR A 16 -6.18 -2.19 11.17
C THR A 16 -7.11 -3.26 10.59
N ALA A 17 -6.64 -4.49 10.42
CA ALA A 17 -7.43 -5.58 9.83
C ALA A 17 -7.17 -6.93 10.51
N PRO A 18 -7.47 -7.06 11.81
CA PRO A 18 -7.06 -8.21 12.61
C PRO A 18 -7.58 -9.53 12.06
N GLU A 19 -8.80 -9.57 11.55
CA GLU A 19 -9.41 -10.78 10.96
C GLU A 19 -8.75 -11.20 9.65
N LEU A 20 -8.30 -10.23 8.83
CA LEU A 20 -7.68 -10.51 7.53
C LEU A 20 -6.27 -11.10 7.69
N VAL A 21 -5.56 -10.69 8.75
CA VAL A 21 -4.16 -11.07 8.95
C VAL A 21 -3.95 -12.08 10.08
N ALA A 22 -5.03 -12.59 10.68
CA ALA A 22 -4.97 -13.46 11.87
C ALA A 22 -4.08 -14.70 11.66
N ASP A 23 -4.17 -15.31 10.47
CA ASP A 23 -3.45 -16.54 10.12
C ASP A 23 -2.19 -16.28 9.28
N ILE A 24 -1.81 -15.00 9.08
CA ILE A 24 -0.66 -14.64 8.26
C ILE A 24 0.59 -14.55 9.14
N PRO A 25 1.67 -15.30 8.83
CA PRO A 25 2.91 -15.23 9.59
C PRO A 25 3.55 -13.83 9.56
N ASP A 26 4.13 -13.41 10.69
CA ASP A 26 4.82 -12.11 10.83
C ASP A 26 5.96 -11.93 9.82
N ALA A 27 6.65 -13.01 9.46
CA ALA A 27 7.67 -12.99 8.42
C ALA A 27 7.08 -12.63 7.04
N THR A 28 5.90 -13.15 6.72
CA THR A 28 5.17 -12.81 5.48
C THR A 28 4.70 -11.36 5.52
N LEU A 29 4.13 -10.92 6.64
CA LEU A 29 3.73 -9.51 6.81
C LEU A 29 4.92 -8.55 6.66
N THR A 30 6.08 -8.91 7.20
CA THR A 30 7.31 -8.11 7.06
C THR A 30 7.72 -7.94 5.60
N GLN A 31 7.65 -9.00 4.80
CA GLN A 31 7.98 -8.95 3.38
C GLN A 31 6.98 -8.11 2.60
N LEU A 32 5.67 -8.31 2.85
CA LEU A 32 4.61 -7.53 2.21
C LEU A 32 4.69 -6.04 2.53
N ILE A 33 5.06 -5.68 3.77
CA ILE A 33 5.32 -4.30 4.17
C ILE A 33 6.51 -3.71 3.39
N ALA A 34 7.60 -4.47 3.23
CA ALA A 34 8.76 -4.02 2.46
C ALA A 34 8.44 -3.82 0.97
N ASP A 35 7.64 -4.72 0.38
CA ASP A 35 7.18 -4.58 -1.00
C ASP A 35 6.27 -3.35 -1.16
N ALA A 36 5.30 -3.19 -0.25
CA ALA A 36 4.43 -2.02 -0.23
C ALA A 36 5.20 -0.71 -0.08
N HIS A 37 6.27 -0.70 0.72
CA HIS A 37 7.12 0.47 0.92
C HIS A 37 7.80 0.92 -0.37
N VAL A 38 8.37 -0.02 -1.13
CA VAL A 38 9.02 0.27 -2.42
C VAL A 38 8.03 0.87 -3.41
N GLU A 39 6.81 0.32 -3.47
CA GLU A 39 5.76 0.81 -4.35
C GLU A 39 5.27 2.21 -3.94
N VAL A 40 5.04 2.48 -2.65
CA VAL A 40 4.65 3.81 -2.15
C VAL A 40 5.69 4.87 -2.51
N ILE A 41 6.98 4.54 -2.40
CA ILE A 41 8.06 5.43 -2.84
C ILE A 41 8.01 5.63 -4.35
N GLY A 42 7.87 4.55 -5.12
CA GLY A 42 7.81 4.56 -6.58
C GLY A 42 6.62 5.35 -7.13
N ASP A 43 5.48 5.28 -6.46
CA ASP A 43 4.23 5.97 -6.80
C ASP A 43 4.25 7.47 -6.48
N GLY A 44 5.31 7.93 -5.82
CA GLY A 44 5.64 9.35 -5.71
C GLY A 44 4.78 10.10 -4.70
N PHE A 45 4.30 9.43 -3.65
CA PHE A 45 3.69 10.12 -2.51
C PHE A 45 4.66 11.17 -1.93
N PRO A 46 4.21 12.39 -1.62
CA PRO A 46 5.06 13.46 -1.10
C PRO A 46 5.55 13.12 0.30
N SER A 47 6.82 13.48 0.59
CA SER A 47 7.40 13.30 1.93
C SER A 47 6.88 14.31 2.94
N ASN A 48 6.50 15.50 2.46
CA ASN A 48 6.05 16.60 3.30
C ASN A 48 4.77 17.19 2.70
N ILE A 49 3.71 17.27 3.49
CA ILE A 49 2.46 17.96 3.17
C ILE A 49 2.13 18.81 4.40
N VAL A 50 2.33 20.12 4.32
CA VAL A 50 2.07 21.02 5.44
C VAL A 50 0.65 21.59 5.33
N ILE A 51 -0.19 21.29 6.32
CA ILE A 51 -1.55 21.85 6.45
C ILE A 51 -1.66 22.47 7.84
N ASN A 52 -2.04 23.74 7.91
CA ASN A 52 -2.19 24.47 9.18
C ASN A 52 -0.96 24.40 10.11
N GLY A 53 0.25 24.31 9.53
CA GLY A 53 1.51 24.20 10.28
C GLY A 53 1.89 22.78 10.73
N GLU A 54 1.08 21.77 10.44
CA GLU A 54 1.36 20.36 10.72
C GLU A 54 1.77 19.65 9.42
N ASP A 55 2.87 18.87 9.48
CA ASP A 55 3.30 18.03 8.36
C ASP A 55 2.63 16.65 8.43
N ILE A 56 1.65 16.42 7.56
CA ILE A 56 0.91 15.16 7.46
C ILE A 56 1.53 14.19 6.43
N GLY A 57 2.58 14.60 5.71
CA GLY A 57 3.23 13.79 4.67
C GLY A 57 3.65 12.39 5.14
N PRO A 58 4.35 12.25 6.29
CA PRO A 58 4.71 10.95 6.84
C PRO A 58 3.50 10.06 7.14
N ALA A 59 2.43 10.62 7.70
CA ALA A 59 1.21 9.88 8.04
C ALA A 59 0.47 9.38 6.79
N ILE A 60 0.40 10.19 5.73
CA ILE A 60 -0.21 9.77 4.46
C ILE A 60 0.57 8.63 3.82
N ARG A 61 1.91 8.70 3.83
CA ARG A 61 2.75 7.63 3.28
C ARG A 61 2.64 6.34 4.10
N GLU A 62 2.62 6.44 5.41
CA GLU A 62 2.38 5.30 6.30
C GLU A 62 1.02 4.65 6.02
N GLN A 63 -0.05 5.45 5.91
CA GLN A 63 -1.38 4.95 5.57
C GLN A 63 -1.42 4.26 4.20
N ALA A 64 -0.75 4.84 3.20
CA ALA A 64 -0.66 4.23 1.88
C ALA A 64 0.06 2.88 1.94
N GLU A 65 1.18 2.80 2.66
CA GLU A 65 1.94 1.56 2.85
C GLU A 65 1.12 0.48 3.56
N ARG A 66 0.41 0.86 4.63
CA ARG A 66 -0.49 -0.05 5.36
C ARG A 66 -1.62 -0.56 4.48
N TYR A 67 -2.29 0.32 3.73
CA TYR A 67 -3.39 -0.10 2.85
C TYR A 67 -2.92 -0.95 1.68
N LEU A 68 -1.75 -0.66 1.11
CA LEU A 68 -1.17 -1.50 0.07
C LEU A 68 -0.79 -2.87 0.62
N THR A 69 -0.20 -2.93 1.81
CA THR A 69 0.09 -4.20 2.51
C THR A 69 -1.18 -5.03 2.67
N LEU A 70 -2.25 -4.43 3.21
CA LEU A 70 -3.54 -5.11 3.40
C LEU A 70 -4.20 -5.51 2.08
N HIS A 71 -4.00 -4.73 1.02
CA HIS A 71 -4.43 -5.12 -0.31
C HIS A 71 -3.69 -6.37 -0.78
N LEU A 72 -2.37 -6.42 -0.64
CA LEU A 72 -1.57 -7.58 -1.02
C LEU A 72 -2.01 -8.83 -0.25
N VAL A 73 -2.21 -8.72 1.07
CA VAL A 73 -2.76 -9.84 1.88
C VAL A 73 -4.13 -10.28 1.36
N SER A 74 -5.03 -9.35 1.05
CA SER A 74 -6.37 -9.70 0.54
C SER A 74 -6.36 -10.39 -0.82
N MET A 75 -5.29 -10.21 -1.59
CA MET A 75 -5.08 -10.88 -2.89
C MET A 75 -4.42 -12.25 -2.73
N ASP A 76 -3.86 -12.55 -1.56
CA ASP A 76 -3.23 -13.84 -1.24
C ASP A 76 -4.22 -14.87 -0.66
N ASN A 77 -5.47 -14.47 -0.42
CA ASN A 77 -6.51 -15.38 0.05
C ASN A 77 -7.15 -16.14 -1.13
N GLU A 78 -7.44 -17.45 -0.95
CA GLU A 78 -7.88 -18.42 -1.96
C GLU A 78 -9.07 -17.93 -2.81
N ALA A 79 -9.95 -17.09 -2.25
CA ALA A 79 -11.09 -16.50 -2.94
C ALA A 79 -10.70 -15.50 -4.07
N GLY A 80 -9.50 -14.93 -4.03
CA GLY A 80 -8.98 -14.00 -5.03
C GLY A 80 -8.13 -14.65 -6.13
N GLN A 81 -7.63 -15.87 -5.90
CA GLN A 81 -6.66 -16.52 -6.80
C GLN A 81 -7.21 -17.70 -7.61
N GLY A 82 -8.37 -18.26 -7.27
CA GLY A 82 -8.98 -19.34 -8.06
C GLY A 82 -8.09 -20.58 -8.21
N ILE A 83 -7.20 -20.88 -7.26
CA ILE A 83 -6.31 -22.04 -7.28
C ILE A 83 -6.26 -22.69 -5.89
N GLN A 84 -6.52 -24.01 -5.87
CA GLN A 84 -6.36 -24.91 -4.72
C GLN A 84 -4.89 -25.07 -4.36
N SER A 85 -4.63 -25.00 -3.06
CA SER A 85 -3.40 -25.25 -2.30
C SER A 85 -2.10 -25.71 -2.99
N GLU A 86 -1.02 -25.22 -2.38
CA GLU A 86 0.31 -25.81 -2.26
C GLU A 86 1.33 -25.49 -3.36
N GLN A 87 1.99 -24.33 -3.21
CA GLN A 87 3.44 -24.27 -3.30
C GLN A 87 3.97 -23.03 -2.57
N VAL A 88 4.81 -23.27 -1.56
CA VAL A 88 5.78 -22.30 -1.06
C VAL A 88 6.82 -22.14 -2.17
N ASP A 89 6.49 -21.39 -3.21
CA ASP A 89 7.49 -21.08 -4.22
C ASP A 89 7.19 -19.76 -4.93
N VAL A 90 8.20 -18.91 -4.85
CA VAL A 90 8.32 -17.62 -5.52
C VAL A 90 7.25 -16.62 -5.07
N ILE A 91 7.66 -15.67 -4.21
CA ILE A 91 7.15 -14.28 -4.19
C ILE A 91 6.99 -13.90 -5.65
N LYS A 92 5.81 -14.14 -6.21
CA LYS A 92 5.62 -14.26 -7.65
C LYS A 92 5.82 -12.86 -8.13
N THR A 93 7.04 -12.65 -8.62
CA THR A 93 7.63 -11.44 -9.13
C THR A 93 6.86 -11.10 -10.39
N THR A 94 5.61 -10.75 -10.18
CA THR A 94 4.74 -10.15 -11.14
C THR A 94 4.97 -8.69 -10.86
N TYR A 95 6.07 -8.18 -11.42
CA TYR A 95 6.10 -6.82 -11.89
C TYR A 95 4.83 -6.67 -12.75
N PHE A 96 3.71 -6.32 -12.13
CA PHE A 96 2.44 -6.22 -12.81
C PHE A 96 2.64 -5.16 -13.89
N SER A 97 2.74 -5.65 -15.12
CA SER A 97 2.97 -4.84 -16.31
C SER A 97 2.00 -3.66 -16.29
N LYS A 98 2.54 -2.47 -16.01
CA LYS A 98 1.90 -1.15 -16.09
C LYS A 98 1.40 -0.90 -17.52
N ASN A 99 0.38 -1.61 -17.98
CA ASN A 99 -0.37 -1.25 -19.19
C ASN A 99 -1.75 -1.93 -19.19
N ASN A 100 -2.78 -1.09 -19.00
CA ASN A 100 -4.21 -1.31 -19.30
C ASN A 100 -5.06 -2.27 -18.43
N GLN A 101 -4.55 -2.88 -17.34
CA GLN A 101 -5.38 -3.65 -16.39
C GLN A 101 -5.33 -3.18 -14.91
N ASN A 102 -4.53 -2.15 -14.59
CA ASN A 102 -4.25 -1.70 -13.21
C ASN A 102 -5.48 -1.26 -12.40
N THR A 103 -6.48 -0.64 -13.04
CA THR A 103 -7.67 -0.17 -12.31
C THR A 103 -8.54 -1.31 -11.80
N LYS A 104 -8.51 -2.49 -12.44
CA LYS A 104 -9.29 -3.64 -11.95
C LYS A 104 -8.64 -4.27 -10.73
N TRP A 105 -7.31 -4.42 -10.76
CA TRP A 105 -6.54 -4.97 -9.65
C TRP A 105 -6.64 -4.10 -8.40
N ILE A 106 -6.34 -2.80 -8.50
CA ILE A 106 -6.36 -1.93 -7.32
C ILE A 106 -7.78 -1.79 -6.73
N ASN A 107 -8.83 -2.05 -7.50
CA ASN A 107 -10.21 -2.00 -7.04
C ASN A 107 -10.74 -3.35 -6.51
N SER A 108 -9.96 -4.43 -6.54
CA SER A 108 -10.42 -5.78 -6.15
C SER A 108 -10.60 -5.94 -4.64
N SER A 109 -10.00 -5.07 -3.83
CA SER A 109 -10.16 -5.06 -2.38
C SER A 109 -10.60 -3.68 -1.87
N ILE A 110 -11.14 -3.61 -0.66
CA ILE A 110 -11.42 -2.33 -0.02
C ILE A 110 -10.12 -1.54 0.24
N TRP A 111 -9.05 -2.24 0.60
CA TRP A 111 -7.75 -1.66 0.89
C TRP A 111 -7.09 -1.05 -0.34
N GLY A 112 -7.16 -1.74 -1.48
CA GLY A 112 -6.70 -1.22 -2.75
C GLY A 112 -7.48 0.04 -3.15
N ARG A 113 -8.80 0.07 -2.94
CA ARG A 113 -9.61 1.28 -3.18
C ARG A 113 -9.21 2.44 -2.26
N MET A 114 -8.88 2.17 -1.00
CA MET A 114 -8.38 3.18 -0.05
C MET A 114 -7.00 3.70 -0.45
N TYR A 115 -6.08 2.80 -0.82
CA TYR A 115 -4.78 3.15 -1.38
C TYR A 115 -4.92 4.04 -2.62
N TRP A 116 -5.77 3.62 -3.57
CA TRP A 116 -6.04 4.36 -4.79
C TRP A 116 -6.59 5.76 -4.52
N LYS A 117 -7.46 5.90 -3.52
CA LYS A 117 -7.97 7.21 -3.09
C LYS A 117 -6.83 8.10 -2.58
N LEU A 118 -5.94 7.58 -1.73
CA LEU A 118 -4.77 8.32 -1.25
C LEU A 118 -3.83 8.70 -2.40
N TRP A 119 -3.57 7.77 -3.31
CA TRP A 119 -2.71 8.01 -4.48
C TRP A 119 -3.28 9.08 -5.40
N LYS A 120 -4.60 9.12 -5.61
CA LYS A 120 -5.26 10.19 -6.37
C LYS A 120 -5.20 11.55 -5.68
N GLN A 121 -5.27 11.57 -4.35
CA GLN A 121 -5.30 12.82 -3.58
C GLN A 121 -3.90 13.42 -3.38
N TYR A 122 -2.90 12.57 -3.18
CA TYR A 122 -1.57 12.98 -2.75
C TYR A 122 -0.45 12.44 -3.63
N GLY A 123 -0.63 11.32 -4.31
CA GLY A 123 0.35 10.77 -5.25
C GLY A 123 0.39 11.53 -6.58
N LYS A 124 1.27 11.11 -7.49
CA LYS A 124 1.42 11.72 -8.82
C LYS A 124 0.32 11.30 -9.82
N GLY A 125 -0.86 10.93 -9.33
CA GLY A 125 -1.84 10.17 -10.10
C GLY A 125 -2.70 10.93 -11.08
N ASP A 126 -2.76 12.25 -10.95
CA ASP A 126 -3.19 13.24 -11.92
C ASP A 126 -3.06 14.55 -11.16
N THR A 127 -2.43 15.57 -11.73
CA THR A 127 -2.22 16.90 -11.15
C THR A 127 -3.42 17.40 -10.31
N PHE A 128 -3.35 17.27 -8.98
CA PHE A 128 -4.20 17.98 -8.04
C PHE A 128 -3.34 18.66 -6.98
N ASN A 129 -2.92 19.89 -7.33
CA ASN A 129 -2.40 20.88 -6.40
C ASN A 129 -3.51 21.28 -5.42
N PHE A 130 -3.57 20.68 -4.24
CA PHE A 130 -4.12 21.41 -3.09
C PHE A 130 -3.02 22.28 -2.49
N ILE A 131 -2.60 23.30 -3.23
CA ILE A 131 -1.95 24.46 -2.61
C ILE A 131 -3.10 25.31 -2.09
N VAL A 132 -3.55 25.06 -0.86
CA VAL A 132 -4.32 26.06 -0.12
C VAL A 132 -3.31 27.03 0.47
N VAL A 133 -2.96 28.07 -0.29
CA VAL A 133 -2.33 29.27 0.28
C VAL A 133 -3.44 30.07 0.95
N GLN A 134 -3.50 30.05 2.28
CA GLN A 134 -4.22 31.11 3.01
C GLN A 134 -3.27 32.27 3.27
N HIS A 135 -3.73 33.47 2.91
CA HIS A 135 -3.09 34.76 3.19
C HIS A 135 -3.46 35.25 4.60
#